data_AF-A0A959DJT4-F1
#
_entry.id   AF-A0A959DJT4-F1
#
_cell.length_a   1.000
_cell.length_b   1.000
_cell.length_c   1.000
_cell.angle_alpha   90.00
_cell.angle_beta   90.00
_cell.angle_gamma   90.00
#
_symmetry.space_group_name_H-M   'P 1'
#
loop_
_entity.id
_entity.type
_entity.pdbx_description
1 polymer ?
#
loop_
_entity_poly.entity_id
_entity_poly.type
_entity_poly.pdbx_seq_one_letter_code
_entity_poly.pdbx_strand_id
1 'polypeptide(L)'
;GDSMLPMEAGSIVICAYTESLREVRDGRTYVVVSKQDGVVYKRVRVQKEQQQLTLSSDNEVYAPYTIDFADIDELWQYYAHLSFSDHRQMVDQMVESRLIDIQKKVTKIAEKLNAD
;
A
#
# COMPACT_ATOMS: atom_id res chain seq x y z
N GLY A 1 3.36 8.31 7.76
CA GLY A 1 3.92 6.96 7.90
C GLY A 1 4.58 6.56 6.59
N ASP A 2 5.44 5.56 6.64
CA ASP A 2 6.25 5.01 5.55
C ASP A 2 5.66 3.71 4.96
N SER A 3 4.51 3.25 5.46
CA SER A 3 3.90 2.00 5.04
C SER A 3 3.18 2.06 3.68
N MET A 4 2.88 3.25 3.16
CA MET A 4 2.10 3.43 1.92
C MET A 4 2.90 4.24 0.91
N LEU A 5 3.87 3.59 0.25
CA LEU A 5 4.63 4.18 -0.85
C LEU A 5 3.76 4.23 -2.12
N PRO A 6 3.86 5.28 -2.96
CA PRO A 6 4.85 6.36 -2.96
C PRO A 6 4.41 7.63 -2.20
N MET A 7 3.47 7.52 -1.25
CA MET A 7 2.94 8.69 -0.57
C MET A 7 3.91 9.18 0.52
N GLU A 8 4.35 10.42 0.40
CA GLU A 8 5.35 10.98 1.31
C GLU A 8 4.75 11.35 2.67
N ALA A 9 5.57 11.23 3.71
CA ALA A 9 5.19 11.68 5.04
C ALA A 9 4.87 13.19 5.02
N GLY A 10 3.76 13.58 5.66
CA GLY A 10 3.27 14.96 5.64
C GLY A 10 2.27 15.27 4.51
N SER A 11 2.03 14.33 3.59
CA SER A 11 0.96 14.48 2.59
C SER A 11 -0.43 14.52 3.24
N ILE A 12 -1.34 15.29 2.66
CA ILE A 12 -2.76 15.32 3.06
C ILE A 12 -3.53 14.32 2.19
N VAL A 13 -4.28 13.42 2.82
CA VAL A 13 -5.18 12.50 2.13
C VAL A 13 -6.60 13.06 2.11
N ILE A 14 -7.20 13.10 0.92
CA ILE A 14 -8.59 13.44 0.68
C ILE A 14 -9.36 12.14 0.48
N CYS A 15 -10.36 11.90 1.32
CA CYS A 15 -11.14 10.67 1.36
C CYS A 15 -12.63 10.98 1.57
N ALA A 16 -13.48 9.99 1.27
CA ALA A 16 -14.93 10.08 1.44
C ALA A 16 -15.41 9.00 2.41
N TYR A 17 -16.30 9.38 3.34
CA TYR A 17 -16.88 8.44 4.29
C TYR A 17 -17.61 7.31 3.56
N THR A 18 -17.41 6.08 4.02
CA THR A 18 -18.04 4.87 3.48
C THR A 18 -19.13 4.43 4.46
N GLU A 19 -20.39 4.67 4.11
CA GLU A 19 -21.54 4.41 5.00
C GLU A 19 -21.79 2.93 5.25
N SER A 20 -21.37 2.08 4.31
CA SER A 20 -21.65 0.65 4.32
C SER A 20 -20.42 -0.17 3.95
N LEU A 21 -20.13 -1.21 4.75
CA LEU A 21 -19.09 -2.20 4.44
C LEU A 21 -19.31 -2.91 3.09
N ARG A 22 -20.53 -2.86 2.54
CA ARG A 22 -20.84 -3.42 1.21
C ARG A 22 -20.27 -2.60 0.06
N GLU A 23 -19.97 -1.32 0.30
CA GLU A 23 -19.39 -0.41 -0.68
C GLU A 23 -17.87 -0.50 -0.73
N VAL A 24 -17.26 -1.17 0.24
CA VAL A 24 -15.82 -1.41 0.29
C VAL A 24 -15.41 -2.26 -0.92
N ARG A 25 -14.53 -1.67 -1.72
CA ARG A 25 -13.96 -2.29 -2.92
C ARG A 25 -12.57 -2.84 -2.65
N ASP A 26 -12.39 -4.11 -3.00
CA ASP A 26 -11.10 -4.78 -2.92
C ASP A 26 -10.02 -4.04 -3.71
N GLY A 27 -8.82 -4.01 -3.12
CA GLY A 27 -7.65 -3.40 -3.73
C GLY A 27 -7.68 -1.87 -3.72
N ARG A 28 -8.70 -1.22 -3.13
CA ARG A 28 -8.68 0.23 -2.88
C ARG A 28 -8.05 0.53 -1.53
N THR A 29 -7.57 1.76 -1.37
CA THR A 29 -7.01 2.24 -0.11
C THR A 29 -8.06 3.01 0.68
N TYR A 30 -8.01 2.85 1.99
CA TYR A 30 -8.93 3.47 2.93
C TYR A 30 -8.15 4.03 4.12
N VAL A 31 -8.65 5.14 4.67
CA VAL A 31 -8.38 5.47 6.06
C VAL A 31 -9.34 4.65 6.90
N VAL A 32 -8.78 3.84 7.78
CA VAL A 32 -9.51 2.95 8.70
C VAL A 32 -9.33 3.54 10.10
N VAL A 33 -10.45 3.82 10.77
CA VAL A 33 -10.47 4.20 12.18
C VAL A 33 -10.94 2.97 12.96
N SER A 34 -10.13 2.49 13.89
CA SER A 34 -10.42 1.30 14.68
C SER A 34 -10.09 1.48 16.15
N LYS A 35 -10.73 0.64 16.97
CA LYS A 35 -10.59 0.64 18.43
C LYS A 35 -9.17 0.29 18.90
N GLN A 36 -8.46 -0.53 18.14
CA GLN A 36 -7.15 -1.07 18.52
C GLN A 36 -5.99 -0.27 17.92
N ASP A 37 -6.08 0.11 16.64
CA ASP A 37 -4.97 0.72 15.90
C ASP A 37 -5.10 2.25 15.77
N GLY A 38 -6.23 2.82 16.20
CA GLY A 38 -6.54 4.22 15.96
C GLY A 38 -6.76 4.47 14.47
N VAL A 39 -6.04 5.43 13.88
CA VAL A 39 -6.22 5.84 12.48
C VAL A 39 -5.07 5.32 11.62
N VAL A 40 -5.39 4.45 10.66
CA VAL A 40 -4.41 3.89 9.71
C VAL A 40 -4.84 4.11 8.27
N TYR A 41 -3.88 4.22 7.35
CA TYR A 41 -4.13 4.27 5.91
C TYR A 41 -3.56 3.01 5.26
N LYS A 42 -4.43 2.16 4.70
CA LYS A 42 -4.07 0.82 4.19
C LYS A 42 -4.86 0.46 2.95
N ARG A 43 -4.34 -0.49 2.17
CA ARG A 43 -5.10 -1.16 1.11
C ARG A 43 -5.97 -2.25 1.72
N VAL A 44 -7.21 -2.34 1.27
CA VAL A 44 -8.23 -3.21 1.88
C VAL A 44 -8.63 -4.33 0.93
N ARG A 45 -8.84 -5.51 1.48
CA ARG A 45 -9.57 -6.63 0.85
C ARG A 45 -10.62 -7.16 1.81
N VAL A 46 -11.84 -7.37 1.33
CA VAL A 46 -12.97 -7.85 2.12
C VAL A 46 -12.96 -9.37 2.19
N GLN A 47 -13.01 -9.92 3.40
CA GLN A 47 -13.22 -11.33 3.69
C GLN A 47 -14.63 -11.53 4.24
N LYS A 48 -15.60 -11.75 3.34
CA LYS A 48 -17.03 -11.71 3.67
C LYS A 48 -17.43 -12.86 4.59
N GLU A 49 -16.89 -14.04 4.36
CA GLU A 49 -17.18 -15.26 5.11
C GLU A 49 -16.71 -15.16 6.57
N GLN A 50 -15.60 -14.47 6.79
CA GLN A 50 -14.98 -14.25 8.10
C GLN A 50 -15.44 -12.95 8.76
N GLN A 51 -16.22 -12.11 8.06
CA GLN A 51 -16.59 -10.76 8.49
C GLN A 51 -15.39 -9.89 8.89
N GLN A 52 -14.33 -9.96 8.06
CA GLN A 52 -13.05 -9.29 8.29
C GLN A 52 -12.61 -8.45 7.10
N LEU A 53 -11.75 -7.46 7.35
CA LEU A 53 -10.92 -6.83 6.34
C LEU A 53 -9.48 -7.30 6.48
N THR A 54 -8.83 -7.64 5.36
CA THR A 54 -7.37 -7.68 5.30
C THR A 54 -6.85 -6.29 4.97
N LEU A 55 -5.98 -5.77 5.83
CA LEU A 55 -5.28 -4.52 5.65
C LEU A 55 -3.85 -4.81 5.20
N SER A 56 -3.47 -4.33 4.02
CA SER A 56 -2.12 -4.48 3.48
C SER A 56 -1.46 -3.12 3.25
N SER A 57 -0.15 -3.09 3.49
CA SER A 57 0.71 -1.95 3.19
C SER A 57 1.22 -2.07 1.75
N ASP A 58 1.39 -0.94 1.06
CA ASP A 58 2.07 -0.93 -0.24
C ASP A 58 3.60 -1.06 -0.08
N ASN A 59 4.10 -0.84 1.14
CA ASN A 59 5.47 -1.19 1.53
C ASN A 59 5.53 -2.64 2.06
N GLU A 60 6.23 -3.52 1.32
CA GLU A 60 6.35 -4.95 1.60
C GLU A 60 7.01 -5.29 2.95
N VAL A 61 7.71 -4.34 3.58
CA VAL A 61 8.28 -4.52 4.93
C VAL A 61 7.20 -4.80 5.97
N TYR A 62 5.99 -4.29 5.73
CA TYR A 62 4.87 -4.42 6.65
C TYR A 62 3.94 -5.56 6.21
N ALA A 63 3.93 -6.63 7.00
CA ALA A 63 3.06 -7.77 6.75
C ALA A 63 1.57 -7.35 6.78
N PRO A 64 0.73 -7.90 5.88
CA PRO A 64 -0.71 -7.74 5.98
C PRO A 64 -1.26 -8.35 7.28
N TYR A 65 -2.32 -7.76 7.80
CA TYR A 65 -3.05 -8.28 8.96
C TYR A 65 -4.56 -8.15 8.76
N THR A 66 -5.35 -8.75 9.64
CA THR A 66 -6.81 -8.72 9.56
C THR A 66 -7.42 -7.94 10.71
N ILE A 67 -8.59 -7.34 10.46
CA ILE A 67 -9.41 -6.68 11.46
C ILE A 67 -10.88 -7.11 11.29
N ASP A 68 -11.55 -7.40 12.39
CA ASP A 68 -12.98 -7.74 12.42
C ASP A 68 -13.83 -6.51 12.11
N PHE A 69 -14.95 -6.69 11.41
CA PHE A 69 -15.89 -5.59 11.15
C PHE A 69 -16.39 -4.91 12.43
N ALA A 70 -16.47 -5.64 13.54
CA ALA A 70 -16.91 -5.11 14.83
C ALA A 70 -15.89 -4.16 15.50
N ASP A 71 -14.63 -4.19 15.07
CA ASP A 71 -13.55 -3.35 15.60
C ASP A 71 -13.31 -2.08 14.77
N ILE A 72 -14.01 -1.93 13.65
CA ILE A 72 -13.95 -0.77 12.78
C ILE A 72 -15.01 0.25 13.22
N ASP A 73 -14.55 1.46 13.56
CA ASP A 73 -15.44 2.57 13.90
C ASP A 73 -15.81 3.36 12.64
N GLU A 74 -14.84 3.64 11.77
CA GLU A 74 -15.07 4.38 10.52
C GLU A 74 -14.20 3.88 9.36
N LEU A 75 -14.72 4.02 8.14
CA LEU A 75 -13.98 3.78 6.90
C LEU A 75 -14.14 4.95 5.96
N TRP A 76 -13.02 5.40 5.40
CA TRP A 76 -12.99 6.49 4.45
C TRP A 76 -12.22 6.09 3.20
N GLN A 77 -12.91 6.00 2.07
CA GLN A 77 -12.31 5.62 0.80
C GLN A 77 -11.40 6.74 0.28
N TYR A 78 -10.18 6.39 -0.10
CA TYR A 78 -9.26 7.32 -0.76
C TYR A 78 -9.84 7.87 -2.07
N TYR A 79 -9.66 9.18 -2.28
CA TYR A 79 -9.95 9.87 -3.54
C TYR A 79 -8.72 10.56 -4.14
N ALA A 80 -7.99 11.34 -3.33
CA ALA A 80 -6.85 12.12 -3.78
C ALA A 80 -5.87 12.36 -2.62
N HIS A 81 -4.68 12.89 -2.91
CA HIS A 81 -3.78 13.44 -1.90
C HIS A 81 -3.05 14.68 -2.43
N LEU A 82 -2.54 15.48 -1.50
CA LEU A 82 -1.65 16.62 -1.76
C LEU A 82 -0.31 16.34 -1.08
N SER A 83 0.79 16.38 -1.84
CA SER A 83 2.15 16.39 -1.28
C SER A 83 2.70 17.82 -1.24
N PHE A 84 3.58 18.08 -0.28
CA PHE A 84 4.27 19.36 -0.10
C PHE A 84 5.75 19.30 -0.48
N SER A 85 6.20 18.20 -1.07
CA SER A 85 7.54 18.09 -1.64
C SER A 85 7.49 18.11 -3.16
N ASP A 86 8.49 18.75 -3.75
CA ASP A 86 8.76 18.76 -5.19
C ASP A 86 9.90 17.80 -5.57
N HIS A 87 10.32 16.95 -4.62
CA HIS A 87 11.41 16.02 -4.84
C HIS A 87 11.01 15.00 -5.92
N ARG A 88 11.89 14.85 -6.91
CA ARG A 88 11.71 13.88 -8.00
C ARG A 88 11.56 12.49 -7.38
N GLN A 89 10.39 11.89 -7.57
CA GLN A 89 9.90 10.73 -6.81
C GLN A 89 10.98 9.66 -6.57
N MET A 90 11.01 9.17 -5.33
CA MET A 90 11.76 7.97 -4.91
C MET A 90 11.49 6.74 -5.81
N VAL A 91 10.35 6.73 -6.52
CA VAL A 91 9.95 5.70 -7.50
C VAL A 91 10.95 5.60 -8.65
N ASP A 92 11.44 6.73 -9.19
CA ASP A 92 12.42 6.71 -10.28
C ASP A 92 13.72 6.02 -9.82
N GLN A 93 14.20 6.37 -8.62
CA GLN A 93 15.41 5.77 -8.04
C GLN A 93 15.22 4.29 -7.70
N MET A 94 14.05 3.90 -7.19
CA MET A 94 13.75 2.51 -6.87
C MET A 94 13.64 1.66 -8.13
N VAL A 95 12.99 2.16 -9.18
CA VAL A 95 12.93 1.52 -10.50
C VAL A 95 14.33 1.39 -11.09
N GLU A 96 15.15 2.43 -11.03
CA GLU A 96 16.53 2.42 -11.52
C GLU A 96 17.38 1.37 -10.79
N SER A 97 17.30 1.29 -9.46
CA SER A 97 17.99 0.27 -8.67
C SER A 97 17.55 -1.15 -9.06
N ARG A 98 16.25 -1.38 -9.24
CA ARG A 98 15.73 -2.70 -9.66
C ARG A 98 16.18 -3.05 -11.08
N LEU A 99 16.22 -2.08 -12.00
CA LEU A 99 16.72 -2.27 -13.36
C LEU A 99 18.21 -2.64 -13.37
N ILE A 100 19.02 -1.99 -12.53
CA ILE A 100 20.45 -2.32 -12.37
C ILE A 100 20.61 -3.77 -11.87
N ASP A 101 19.80 -4.19 -10.89
CA ASP A 101 19.85 -5.56 -10.38
C ASP A 101 19.43 -6.59 -11.44
N ILE A 102 18.39 -6.29 -12.23
CA ILE A 102 17.99 -7.12 -13.37
C ILE A 102 19.13 -7.20 -14.38
N GLN A 103 19.73 -6.07 -14.76
CA GLN A 103 20.85 -6.01 -15.70
C GLN A 103 22.00 -6.88 -15.22
N LYS A 104 22.43 -6.77 -13.96
CA LYS A 104 23.49 -7.60 -13.37
C LYS A 104 23.18 -9.09 -13.45
N LYS A 105 21.94 -9.50 -13.15
CA LYS A 105 21.51 -10.90 -13.23
C LYS A 105 21.52 -11.41 -14.67
N VAL A 106 21.03 -10.61 -15.61
CA VAL A 106 21.03 -10.95 -17.05
C VAL A 106 22.46 -11.11 -17.58
N THR A 107 23.36 -10.19 -17.24
CA THR A 107 24.78 -10.29 -17.62
C THR A 107 25.42 -11.56 -17.10
N LYS A 108 25.21 -11.91 -15.82
CA LYS A 108 25.70 -13.18 -15.25
C LYS A 108 25.17 -14.42 -15.96
N ILE A 109 23.91 -14.40 -16.42
CA ILE A 109 23.33 -15.51 -17.19
C ILE A 109 23.99 -15.60 -18.57
N ALA A 110 24.17 -14.46 -19.25
CA ALA A 110 24.82 -14.41 -20.56
C ALA A 110 26.28 -14.90 -20.50
N GLU A 111 27.03 -14.52 -19.46
CA GLU A 111 28.40 -14.99 -19.25
C GLU A 111 28.46 -16.52 -19.06
N LYS A 112 27.52 -17.10 -18.31
CA LYS A 112 27.45 -18.55 -18.11
C LYS A 112 27.10 -19.30 -19.40
N LEU A 113 26.16 -18.78 -20.18
CA LEU A 113 25.76 -19.37 -21.46
C LEU A 113 26.86 -19.33 -22.52
N ASN A 114 27.78 -18.36 -22.45
CA ASN A 114 28.92 -18.25 -23.36
C ASN A 114 30.18 -18.99 -22.87
N ALA A 115 30.13 -19.60 -21.68
CA ALA A 115 31.21 -20.36 -21.10
C ALA A 115 31.06 -21.89 -21.30
N ASP A 116 29.91 -22.34 -21.81
CA ASP A 116 29.60 -23.69 -22.28
C ASP A 116 29.64 -23.75 -23.82
#